data_AF-A0A842MQA2-F1
#
_entry.id   AF-A0A842MQA2-F1
#
_cell.length_a   1.000
_cell.length_b   1.000
_cell.length_c   1.000
_cell.angle_alpha   90.00
_cell.angle_beta   90.00
_cell.angle_gamma   90.00
#
_symmetry.space_group_name_H-M   'P 1'
#
loop_
_entity.id
_entity.type
_entity.pdbx_description
1 polymer ?
#
loop_
_entity_poly.entity_id
_entity_poly.type
_entity_poly.pdbx_seq_one_letter_code
_entity_poly.pdbx_strand_id
1 'polypeptide(L)'
;MVFDKIRVVEPGNCPLINHGHKNPHRVILILTQSVFDNEVRLDFSTLRIVLSRHPEMAKVKQLDREVISAVSEPDYVLAGRHGENIAVRRIAAGFLRGGCLLVPYREGGEVCTVSAAKREKPLGGRLILWKR
;
A
#
# COMPACT_ATOMS: atom_id res chain seq x y z
N MET A 1 -20.25 -7.96 -5.53
CA MET A 1 -19.54 -7.16 -6.55
C MET A 1 -20.02 -5.73 -6.44
N VAL A 2 -19.23 -4.82 -5.87
CA VAL A 2 -19.04 -3.40 -6.27
C VAL A 2 -17.79 -2.91 -5.52
N PHE A 3 -16.65 -2.70 -6.20
CA PHE A 3 -15.51 -1.96 -5.63
C PHE A 3 -15.59 -0.52 -6.12
N ASP A 4 -16.46 0.25 -5.48
CA ASP A 4 -16.57 1.70 -5.65
C ASP A 4 -15.85 2.33 -4.46
N LYS A 5 -14.68 2.95 -4.70
CA LYS A 5 -13.98 3.95 -3.86
C LYS A 5 -12.47 3.95 -4.14
N ILE A 6 -12.05 4.00 -5.40
CA ILE A 6 -10.75 4.60 -5.74
C ILE A 6 -11.05 6.07 -6.02
N ARG A 7 -10.87 6.93 -5.01
CA ARG A 7 -10.91 8.38 -5.22
C ARG A 7 -9.52 8.84 -5.59
N VAL A 8 -9.35 9.20 -6.86
CA VAL A 8 -8.20 10.00 -7.30
C VAL A 8 -8.50 11.43 -6.86
N VAL A 9 -7.80 11.91 -5.85
CA VAL A 9 -7.96 13.29 -5.38
C VAL A 9 -7.06 14.17 -6.24
N GLU A 10 -7.68 15.01 -7.09
CA GLU A 10 -6.94 16.09 -7.76
C GLU A 10 -6.52 17.15 -6.72
N PRO A 11 -5.33 17.77 -6.86
CA PRO A 11 -4.72 18.62 -5.83
C PRO A 11 -5.44 19.97 -5.57
N GLY A 12 -6.73 20.09 -5.87
CA GLY A 12 -7.51 21.33 -5.74
C GLY A 12 -8.51 21.38 -4.59
N ASN A 13 -8.70 20.32 -3.78
CA ASN A 13 -9.82 20.29 -2.83
C ASN A 13 -9.53 19.63 -1.46
N CYS A 14 -8.39 19.96 -0.85
CA CYS A 14 -8.12 19.67 0.57
C CYS A 14 -8.22 20.96 1.40
N PRO A 15 -9.25 21.16 2.24
CA PRO A 15 -9.42 22.39 3.03
C PRO A 15 -8.53 22.45 4.29
N LEU A 16 -7.49 21.62 4.41
CA LEU A 16 -6.58 21.64 5.56
C LEU A 16 -5.15 21.45 5.04
N ILE A 17 -4.37 22.54 5.07
CA ILE A 17 -2.92 22.67 5.33
C ILE A 17 -2.49 24.01 4.68
N ASN A 18 -2.67 25.10 5.43
CA ASN A 18 -1.93 26.35 5.19
C ASN A 18 -0.70 26.31 6.11
N HIS A 19 0.46 25.95 5.58
CA HIS A 19 1.75 26.55 5.98
C HIS A 19 2.76 26.24 4.86
N GLY A 20 3.46 27.30 4.46
CA GLY A 20 4.14 27.38 3.18
C GLY A 20 5.29 26.41 2.99
N HIS A 21 5.32 25.78 1.82
CA HIS A 21 6.51 25.71 1.00
C HIS A 21 6.08 25.42 -0.45
N LYS A 22 6.38 26.35 -1.35
CA LYS A 22 6.05 26.26 -2.78
C LYS A 22 6.87 25.15 -3.42
N ASN A 23 6.25 24.00 -3.69
CA ASN A 23 6.64 23.12 -4.79
C ASN A 23 5.42 22.32 -5.26
N PRO A 24 4.76 22.66 -6.38
CA PRO A 24 3.58 21.95 -6.85
C PRO A 24 4.02 20.70 -7.63
N HIS A 25 4.76 19.80 -6.98
CA HIS A 25 4.75 18.43 -7.45
C HIS A 25 3.31 17.95 -7.23
N ARG A 26 2.57 17.73 -8.32
CA ARG A 26 1.25 17.09 -8.28
C ARG A 26 1.40 15.76 -7.55
N VAL A 27 1.11 15.75 -6.25
CA VAL A 27 1.09 14.54 -5.45
C VAL A 27 -0.20 13.84 -5.84
N ILE A 28 -0.10 12.87 -6.74
CA ILE A 28 -1.21 11.98 -7.05
C ILE A 28 -1.36 11.07 -5.86
N LEU A 29 -2.43 11.29 -5.11
CA LEU A 29 -2.78 10.55 -3.92
C LEU A 29 -3.91 9.57 -4.26
N ILE A 30 -3.70 8.29 -3.96
CA ILE A 30 -4.75 7.29 -4.06
C ILE A 30 -5.21 6.90 -2.67
N LEU A 31 -6.52 7.00 -2.43
CA LEU A 31 -7.16 6.63 -1.18
C LEU A 31 -7.70 5.20 -1.25
N THR A 32 -7.54 4.46 -0.16
CA THR A 32 -8.18 3.17 0.05
C THR A 32 -8.58 2.99 1.51
N GLN A 33 -9.47 2.05 1.80
CA GLN A 33 -9.84 1.69 3.17
C GLN A 33 -9.14 0.40 3.57
N SER A 34 -8.59 0.33 4.78
CA SER A 34 -8.05 -0.91 5.34
C SER A 34 -9.17 -1.85 5.79
N VAL A 35 -8.81 -3.09 6.15
CA VAL A 35 -9.74 -4.05 6.78
C VAL A 35 -10.22 -3.65 8.18
N PHE A 36 -9.67 -2.57 8.74
CA PHE A 36 -10.10 -1.97 10.00
C PHE A 36 -10.88 -0.66 9.78
N ASP A 37 -11.40 -0.45 8.56
CA ASP A 37 -12.21 0.70 8.14
C ASP A 37 -11.52 2.08 8.21
N ASN A 38 -10.20 2.13 8.41
CA ASN A 38 -9.47 3.40 8.37
C ASN A 38 -9.02 3.73 6.96
N GLU A 39 -8.98 5.03 6.65
CA GLU A 39 -8.39 5.52 5.41
C GLU A 39 -6.87 5.31 5.41
N VAL A 40 -6.35 4.85 4.28
CA VAL A 40 -4.92 4.69 4.02
C VAL A 40 -4.60 5.32 2.67
N ARG A 41 -3.51 6.09 2.64
CA ARG A 41 -3.09 6.86 1.49
C ARG A 41 -1.90 6.23 0.80
N LEU A 42 -1.90 6.19 -0.52
CA LEU A 42 -0.75 5.83 -1.34
C LEU A 42 -0.28 7.05 -2.12
N ASP A 43 0.91 7.54 -1.79
CA ASP A 43 1.61 8.59 -2.53
C ASP A 43 2.41 7.97 -3.68
N PHE A 44 2.29 8.56 -4.88
CA PHE A 44 3.12 8.21 -6.03
C PHE A 44 4.64 8.33 -5.76
N SER A 45 5.06 9.22 -4.87
CA SER A 45 6.44 9.36 -4.39
C SER A 45 6.92 8.08 -3.71
N THR A 46 6.07 7.43 -2.92
CA THR A 46 6.35 6.12 -2.31
C THR A 46 6.57 5.06 -3.38
N LEU A 47 5.71 5.01 -4.40
CA LEU A 47 5.89 4.09 -5.53
C LEU A 47 7.20 4.36 -6.29
N ARG A 48 7.56 5.63 -6.53
CA ARG A 48 8.84 5.99 -7.16
C ARG A 48 10.04 5.52 -6.34
N ILE A 49 10.00 5.71 -5.01
CA ILE A 49 11.07 5.24 -4.11
C ILE A 49 11.16 3.72 -4.16
N VAL A 50 10.03 3.02 -4.11
CA VAL A 50 9.97 1.56 -4.22
C VAL A 50 10.59 1.10 -5.54
N LEU A 51 10.16 1.67 -6.67
CA LEU A 51 10.67 1.29 -8.00
C LEU A 51 12.16 1.61 -8.18
N SER A 52 12.66 2.68 -7.55
CA SER A 52 14.08 3.02 -7.55
C SER A 52 14.92 1.99 -6.78
N ARG A 53 14.41 1.49 -5.65
CA ARG A 53 15.10 0.49 -4.81
C ARG A 53 14.89 -0.95 -5.30
N HIS A 54 13.76 -1.21 -5.93
CA HIS A 54 13.29 -2.52 -6.36
C HIS A 54 12.78 -2.43 -7.81
N PRO A 55 13.67 -2.29 -8.81
CA PRO A 55 13.27 -2.18 -10.21
C PRO A 55 12.53 -3.44 -10.71
N GLU A 56 12.72 -4.59 -10.06
CA GLU A 56 11.93 -5.81 -10.30
C GLU A 56 10.42 -5.60 -10.11
N MET A 57 10.02 -4.66 -9.26
CA MET A 57 8.61 -4.33 -9.00
C MET A 57 7.95 -3.63 -10.19
N ALA A 58 8.73 -3.01 -11.09
CA ALA A 58 8.20 -2.43 -12.33
C ALA A 58 7.59 -3.50 -13.25
N LYS A 59 7.93 -4.78 -13.05
CA LYS A 59 7.39 -5.92 -13.81
C LYS A 59 6.02 -6.37 -13.30
N VAL A 60 5.56 -5.85 -12.16
CA VAL A 60 4.21 -6.06 -11.66
C VAL A 60 3.28 -5.14 -12.44
N LYS A 61 2.36 -5.72 -13.21
CA LYS A 61 1.34 -4.95 -13.93
C LYS A 61 0.44 -4.25 -12.91
N GLN A 62 0.22 -2.94 -13.08
CA GLN A 62 -0.66 -2.15 -12.21
C GLN A 62 -0.26 -2.25 -10.73
N LEU A 63 1.04 -2.05 -10.44
CA LEU A 63 1.60 -2.13 -9.08
C LEU A 63 0.82 -1.28 -8.08
N ASP A 64 0.39 -0.09 -8.48
CA ASP A 64 -0.48 0.80 -7.69
C ASP A 64 -1.76 0.10 -7.24
N ARG A 65 -2.45 -0.59 -8.15
CA ARG A 65 -3.67 -1.34 -7.84
C ARG A 65 -3.40 -2.55 -6.96
N GLU A 66 -2.30 -3.26 -7.18
CA GLU A 66 -1.92 -4.40 -6.34
C GLU A 66 -1.62 -3.94 -4.90
N VAL A 67 -0.97 -2.79 -4.73
CA VAL A 67 -0.71 -2.19 -3.41
C VAL A 67 -2.00 -1.79 -2.72
N ILE A 68 -2.89 -1.09 -3.45
CA ILE A 68 -4.21 -0.70 -2.93
C ILE A 68 -5.01 -1.94 -2.51
N SER A 69 -5.02 -2.95 -3.37
CA SER A 69 -5.76 -4.20 -3.12
C SER A 69 -5.14 -4.98 -1.96
N ALA A 70 -3.84 -4.89 -1.73
CA ALA A 70 -3.23 -5.49 -0.55
C ALA A 70 -3.73 -4.83 0.74
N VAL A 71 -3.94 -3.51 0.75
CA VAL A 71 -4.45 -2.81 1.95
C VAL A 71 -5.94 -3.05 2.17
N SER A 72 -6.76 -2.96 1.12
CA SER A 72 -8.22 -3.13 1.24
C SER A 72 -8.68 -4.57 1.33
N GLU A 73 -7.93 -5.46 0.69
CA GLU A 73 -8.25 -6.87 0.57
C GLU A 73 -7.00 -7.74 0.74
N PRO A 74 -6.34 -7.68 1.91
CA PRO A 74 -5.24 -8.57 2.23
C PRO A 74 -5.75 -10.01 2.37
N ASP A 75 -4.83 -10.96 2.23
CA ASP A 75 -5.05 -12.32 2.73
C ASP A 75 -4.92 -12.36 4.26
N TYR A 76 -3.99 -11.55 4.81
CA TYR A 76 -3.83 -11.34 6.24
C TYR A 76 -3.08 -10.04 6.54
N VAL A 77 -3.26 -9.53 7.77
CA VAL A 77 -2.55 -8.36 8.30
C VAL A 77 -1.74 -8.77 9.52
N LEU A 78 -0.49 -8.29 9.57
CA LEU A 78 0.42 -8.51 10.69
C LEU A 78 0.71 -7.21 11.42
N ALA A 79 1.05 -7.34 12.70
CA ALA A 79 1.71 -6.28 13.44
C ALA A 79 3.13 -6.07 12.89
N GLY A 80 3.44 -4.83 12.52
CA GLY A 80 4.78 -4.34 12.27
C GLY A 80 5.57 -4.11 13.56
N ARG A 81 6.84 -3.70 13.43
CA ARG A 81 7.73 -3.53 14.58
C ARG A 81 7.64 -2.17 15.23
N HIS A 82 7.15 -1.16 14.51
CA HIS A 82 7.12 0.24 14.93
C HIS A 82 5.69 0.79 14.94
N GLY A 83 4.70 -0.08 15.19
CA GLY A 83 3.28 0.27 15.24
C GLY A 83 2.61 0.38 13.87
N GLU A 84 3.32 0.09 12.78
CA GLU A 84 2.71 -0.08 11.45
C GLU A 84 1.98 -1.41 11.32
N ASN A 85 0.97 -1.46 10.47
CA ASN A 85 0.33 -2.70 10.04
C ASN A 85 0.98 -3.18 8.75
N ILE A 86 1.01 -4.48 8.51
CA ILE A 86 1.61 -5.05 7.31
C ILE A 86 0.55 -5.89 6.63
N ALA A 87 -0.04 -5.32 5.60
CA ALA A 87 -0.93 -6.02 4.70
C ALA A 87 -0.12 -6.99 3.85
N VAL A 88 -0.56 -8.25 3.82
CA VAL A 88 0.03 -9.27 2.97
C VAL A 88 -1.01 -9.79 2.00
N ARG A 89 -0.66 -9.78 0.71
CA ARG A 89 -1.50 -10.29 -0.37
C ARG A 89 -0.70 -11.15 -1.33
N ARG A 90 -1.21 -12.32 -1.69
CA ARG A 90 -0.60 -13.23 -2.66
C ARG A 90 -0.73 -12.67 -4.06
N ILE A 91 0.36 -12.74 -4.82
CA ILE A 91 0.40 -12.28 -6.20
C ILE A 91 -0.06 -13.42 -7.10
N ALA A 92 -1.26 -13.27 -7.65
CA ALA A 92 -1.91 -14.31 -8.45
C ALA A 92 -1.32 -14.45 -9.87
N ALA A 93 -0.73 -13.38 -10.42
CA ALA A 93 -0.28 -13.32 -11.81
C ALA A 93 1.01 -12.51 -12.01
N GLY A 94 1.68 -12.73 -13.14
CA GLY A 94 2.87 -11.96 -13.54
C GLY A 94 4.20 -12.52 -13.03
N PHE A 95 5.24 -11.67 -13.05
CA PHE A 95 6.62 -12.06 -12.77
C PHE A 95 6.85 -12.60 -11.35
N LEU A 96 6.02 -12.17 -10.40
CA LEU A 96 6.07 -12.57 -8.99
C LEU A 96 4.95 -13.55 -8.62
N ARG A 97 4.35 -14.22 -9.61
CA ARG A 97 3.29 -15.23 -9.37
C ARG A 97 3.74 -16.26 -8.34
N GLY A 98 2.88 -16.51 -7.35
CA GLY A 98 3.16 -17.43 -6.24
C GLY A 98 3.98 -16.81 -5.10
N GLY A 99 4.41 -15.56 -5.25
CA GLY A 99 4.93 -14.74 -4.17
C GLY A 99 3.82 -14.01 -3.41
N CYS A 100 4.23 -13.20 -2.44
CA CYS A 100 3.38 -12.27 -1.72
C CYS A 100 3.93 -10.85 -1.81
N LEU A 101 2.99 -9.90 -1.88
CA LEU A 101 3.22 -8.49 -1.69
C LEU A 101 3.08 -8.18 -0.20
N LEU A 102 4.07 -7.49 0.36
CA LEU A 102 4.03 -6.98 1.73
C LEU A 102 3.99 -5.46 1.66
N VAL A 103 2.94 -4.90 2.25
CA VAL A 103 2.63 -3.47 2.24
C VAL A 103 2.53 -2.99 3.68
N PRO A 104 3.62 -2.48 4.27
CA PRO A 104 3.57 -1.76 5.52
C PRO A 104 2.81 -0.44 5.38
N TYR A 105 1.85 -0.19 6.26
CA TYR A 105 1.02 1.00 6.27
C TYR A 105 0.61 1.40 7.69
N ARG A 106 0.16 2.64 7.88
CA ARG A 106 -0.41 3.11 9.15
C ARG A 106 -1.91 3.35 8.99
N GLU A 107 -2.69 2.89 9.96
CA GLU A 107 -4.13 3.20 10.03
C GLU A 107 -4.33 4.71 10.12
N GLY A 108 -5.22 5.28 9.29
CA GLY A 108 -5.44 6.73 9.22
C GLY A 108 -4.27 7.52 8.61
N GLY A 109 -3.28 6.82 8.04
CA GLY A 109 -2.03 7.39 7.54
C GLY A 109 -1.76 6.97 6.10
N GLU A 110 -0.55 6.50 5.86
CA GLU A 110 -0.05 6.20 4.52
C GLU A 110 0.64 4.85 4.42
N VAL A 111 0.76 4.36 3.18
CA VAL A 111 1.64 3.26 2.82
C VAL A 111 3.08 3.73 2.94
N CYS A 112 3.85 3.07 3.81
CA CYS A 112 5.24 3.45 4.08
C CYS A 112 6.19 2.93 2.99
N THR A 113 5.94 1.71 2.50
CA THR A 113 6.76 1.06 1.48
C THR A 113 6.02 -0.14 0.89
N VAL A 114 6.62 -0.78 -0.11
CA VAL A 114 6.11 -1.98 -0.75
C VAL A 114 7.29 -2.92 -1.03
N SER A 115 7.12 -4.20 -0.73
CA SER A 115 8.11 -5.22 -1.07
C SER A 115 7.41 -6.49 -1.53
N ALA A 116 8.12 -7.33 -2.28
CA ALA A 116 7.62 -8.63 -2.68
C ALA A 116 8.56 -9.74 -2.24
N ALA A 117 7.99 -10.89 -1.86
CA ALA A 117 8.73 -12.08 -1.52
C ALA A 117 8.23 -13.27 -2.35
N LYS A 118 9.13 -14.04 -2.95
CA LYS A 118 8.79 -15.24 -3.76
C LYS A 118 8.20 -16.39 -2.95
N ARG A 119 8.36 -16.37 -1.63
CA ARG A 119 7.74 -17.32 -0.69
C ARG A 119 7.19 -16.51 0.46
N GLU A 120 6.10 -16.98 1.06
CA GLU A 120 5.73 -16.60 2.42
C GLU A 120 6.94 -16.96 3.30
N LYS A 121 7.85 -16.00 3.53
CA LYS A 121 8.85 -16.19 4.57
C LYS A 121 8.05 -16.47 5.84
N PRO A 122 8.44 -17.46 6.67
CA PRO A 122 7.85 -17.57 7.99
C PRO A 122 8.10 -16.23 8.66
N LEU A 123 7.02 -15.45 8.84
CA LEU A 123 7.02 -14.14 9.49
C LEU A 123 7.14 -14.38 11.00
N GLY A 124 8.18 -15.12 11.39
CA GLY A 124 8.36 -15.75 12.68
C GLY A 124 8.09 -14.75 13.80
N GLY A 125 7.14 -15.11 14.66
CA GLY A 125 6.80 -14.37 15.87
C GLY A 125 6.01 -13.07 15.67
N ARG A 126 5.57 -12.73 14.44
CA ARG A 126 4.68 -11.56 14.26
C ARG A 126 3.24 -11.92 14.60
N LEU A 127 2.61 -11.07 15.40
CA LEU A 127 1.18 -11.19 15.72
C LEU A 127 0.36 -10.98 14.45
N ILE A 128 -0.51 -11.92 14.12
CA ILE A 128 -1.54 -11.74 13.10
C ILE A 128 -2.65 -10.91 13.72
N LEU A 129 -2.89 -9.73 13.14
CA LEU A 129 -3.95 -8.82 13.59
C LEU A 129 -5.29 -9.14 12.92
N TRP A 130 -5.24 -9.66 11.69
CA TRP A 130 -6.42 -10.00 10.91
C TRP A 130 -6.10 -11.06 9.86
N LYS A 131 -7.07 -11.90 9.49
CA LYS A 131 -6.94 -12.92 8.45
C LYS A 131 -8.30 -13.18 7.78
N ARG A 132 -8.29 -13.41 6.47
CA ARG A 132 -9.46 -13.79 5.66
C ARG A 132 -9.80 -15.29 5.80
#